data_AF-A0A832IGC0-F1
#
_entry.id   AF-A0A832IGC0-F1
#
_cell.length_a   1.000
_cell.length_b   1.000
_cell.length_c   1.000
_cell.angle_alpha   90.00
_cell.angle_beta   90.00
_cell.angle_gamma   90.00
#
_symmetry.space_group_name_H-M   'P 1'
#
loop_
_entity.id
_entity.type
_entity.pdbx_description
1 polymer ?
#
loop_
_entity_poly.entity_id
_entity_poly.type
_entity_poly.pdbx_seq_one_letter_code
_entity_poly.pdbx_strand_id
1 'polypeptide(L)'
;MLIIGIAGGTGSGKTTVVNQILNELPNEEVTVISQDSYYKATDHLSYEERTKINFDHPRAIDFDLLVRHLKALKKNKTVEQPLYSFAKHNRTKDTIKTHPSKVLIVEGILIFTHKELREMLDIKVYVHADSDERLIRRMRRDIQERGRDMDEVLQRYQETLKPMHEQFIEPTKTYADIIIPNDRYNTVAVDIVRTVISEKL
;
A
#
# COMPACT_ATOMS: atom_id res chain seq x y z
N MET A 1 -13.95 -11.80 9.86
CA MET A 1 -12.95 -10.84 9.38
C MET A 1 -13.43 -10.25 8.06
N LEU A 2 -13.63 -8.94 8.03
CA LEU A 2 -13.81 -8.14 6.81
C LEU A 2 -12.44 -7.69 6.32
N ILE A 3 -12.12 -7.87 5.05
CA ILE A 3 -10.84 -7.48 4.45
C ILE A 3 -11.08 -6.38 3.42
N ILE A 4 -10.50 -5.20 3.67
CA ILE A 4 -10.61 -4.03 2.81
C ILE A 4 -9.25 -3.79 2.14
N GLY A 5 -9.23 -3.69 0.81
CA GLY A 5 -8.05 -3.30 0.07
C GLY A 5 -8.08 -1.81 -0.26
N ILE A 6 -7.00 -1.07 0.03
CA ILE A 6 -6.85 0.35 -0.32
C ILE A 6 -5.64 0.53 -1.24
N ALA A 7 -5.92 0.74 -2.53
CA ALA A 7 -4.92 0.93 -3.58
C ALA A 7 -4.91 2.36 -4.14
N GLY A 8 -3.98 2.64 -5.04
CA GLY A 8 -3.80 3.98 -5.64
C GLY A 8 -2.32 4.33 -5.87
N GLY A 9 -2.07 5.27 -6.77
CA GLY A 9 -0.72 5.71 -7.12
C GLY A 9 0.12 6.21 -5.93
N THR A 10 1.44 6.17 -6.07
CA THR A 10 2.33 6.88 -5.13
C THR A 10 1.95 8.37 -5.08
N GLY A 11 1.91 8.96 -3.87
CA GLY A 11 1.47 10.35 -3.68
C GLY A 11 -0.05 10.58 -3.73
N SER A 12 -0.89 9.56 -3.99
CA SER A 12 -2.35 9.75 -4.07
C SER A 12 -3.03 10.02 -2.73
N GLY A 13 -2.34 9.75 -1.60
CA GLY A 13 -2.87 9.97 -0.26
C GLY A 13 -3.56 8.76 0.37
N LYS A 14 -3.30 7.54 -0.12
CA LYS A 14 -3.74 6.27 0.52
C LYS A 14 -3.49 6.27 2.03
N THR A 15 -2.25 6.56 2.44
CA THR A 15 -1.86 6.58 3.86
C THR A 15 -2.67 7.61 4.65
N THR A 16 -2.98 8.76 4.04
CA THR A 16 -3.84 9.78 4.66
C THR A 16 -5.26 9.24 4.86
N VAL A 17 -5.85 8.61 3.85
CA VAL A 17 -7.19 7.98 3.92
C VAL A 17 -7.22 6.88 4.98
N VAL A 18 -6.21 6.00 5.00
CA VAL A 18 -6.08 4.94 6.02
C VAL A 18 -6.02 5.56 7.43
N ASN A 19 -5.18 6.57 7.64
CA ASN A 19 -5.04 7.20 8.96
C ASN A 19 -6.33 7.91 9.39
N GLN A 20 -7.05 8.56 8.47
CA GLN A 20 -8.35 9.16 8.78
C GLN A 20 -9.38 8.12 9.22
N ILE A 21 -9.43 6.97 8.52
CA ILE A 21 -10.29 5.85 8.90
C ILE A 21 -9.92 5.37 10.32
N LEU A 22 -8.63 5.20 10.61
CA LEU A 22 -8.19 4.64 11.90
C LEU A 22 -8.39 5.59 13.08
N ASN A 23 -8.17 6.90 12.91
CA ASN A 23 -8.21 7.89 14.00
C ASN A 23 -9.57 7.96 14.72
N GLU A 24 -10.63 7.46 14.10
CA GLU A 24 -12.00 7.53 14.61
C GLU A 24 -12.58 6.15 14.94
N LEU A 25 -11.76 5.10 14.85
CA LEU A 25 -12.14 3.73 15.18
C LEU A 25 -11.41 3.25 16.45
N PRO A 26 -12.00 2.32 17.22
CA PRO A 26 -11.32 1.76 18.39
C PRO A 26 -10.05 1.01 17.97
N ASN A 27 -8.92 1.34 18.60
CA ASN A 27 -7.56 0.95 18.23
C ASN A 27 -7.27 -0.57 18.19
N GLU A 28 -8.15 -1.43 18.70
CA GLU A 28 -7.87 -2.86 18.90
C GLU A 28 -8.58 -3.80 17.90
N GLU A 29 -9.54 -3.30 17.12
CA GLU A 29 -10.39 -4.15 16.26
C GLU A 29 -10.06 -4.05 14.77
N VAL A 30 -9.16 -3.12 14.40
CA VAL A 30 -8.72 -2.88 13.03
C VAL A 30 -7.22 -3.10 12.92
N THR A 31 -6.81 -3.96 12.01
CA THR A 31 -5.40 -4.18 11.70
C THR A 31 -5.08 -3.65 10.32
N VAL A 32 -3.92 -3.01 10.16
CA VAL A 32 -3.44 -2.57 8.84
C VAL A 32 -2.19 -3.35 8.45
N ILE A 33 -2.20 -3.91 7.24
CA ILE A 33 -1.07 -4.56 6.61
C ILE A 33 -0.66 -3.73 5.39
N SER A 34 0.58 -3.22 5.42
CA SER A 34 1.19 -2.56 4.28
C SER A 34 1.81 -3.58 3.32
N GLN A 35 1.52 -3.44 2.03
CA GLN A 35 2.16 -4.21 0.96
C GLN A 35 3.68 -4.03 0.96
N ASP A 36 4.18 -2.86 1.37
CA ASP A 36 5.62 -2.57 1.37
C ASP A 36 6.40 -3.48 2.34
N SER A 37 5.76 -4.01 3.39
CA SER A 37 6.34 -5.05 4.24
C SER A 37 6.66 -6.34 3.46
N TYR A 38 5.96 -6.58 2.36
CA TYR A 38 6.01 -7.81 1.57
C TYR A 38 6.83 -7.68 0.28
N TYR A 39 7.76 -6.73 0.19
CA TYR A 39 8.81 -6.85 -0.83
C TYR A 39 9.58 -8.18 -0.63
N LYS A 40 9.99 -8.79 -1.75
CA LYS A 40 10.78 -10.04 -1.73
C LYS A 40 12.11 -9.82 -1.03
N ALA A 41 12.51 -10.79 -0.23
CA ALA A 41 13.86 -10.82 0.32
C ALA A 41 14.87 -11.06 -0.81
N THR A 42 15.94 -10.27 -0.80
CA THR A 42 16.99 -10.29 -1.83
C THR A 42 18.37 -10.47 -1.20
N ASP A 43 18.45 -11.38 -0.23
CA ASP A 43 19.66 -11.60 0.58
C ASP A 43 20.89 -12.05 -0.25
N HIS A 44 20.65 -12.55 -1.46
CA HIS A 44 21.68 -12.94 -2.42
C HIS A 44 22.30 -11.76 -3.18
N LEU A 45 21.71 -10.56 -3.10
CA LEU A 45 22.19 -9.36 -3.80
C LEU A 45 22.96 -8.43 -2.87
N SER A 46 23.97 -7.77 -3.42
CA SER A 46 24.67 -6.67 -2.75
C SER A 46 23.74 -5.47 -2.51
N TYR A 47 24.17 -4.51 -1.68
CA TYR A 47 23.43 -3.26 -1.50
C TYR A 47 23.27 -2.50 -2.83
N GLU A 48 24.33 -2.39 -3.62
CA GLU A 48 24.33 -1.67 -4.90
C GLU A 48 23.40 -2.30 -5.95
N GLU A 49 23.27 -3.64 -5.95
CA GLU A 49 22.31 -4.31 -6.83
C GLU A 49 20.87 -4.07 -6.35
N ARG A 50 20.64 -4.06 -5.04
CA ARG A 50 19.30 -3.83 -4.46
C ARG A 50 18.79 -2.41 -4.70
N THR A 51 19.67 -1.41 -4.75
CA THR A 51 19.25 -0.02 -5.08
C THR A 51 18.77 0.11 -6.53
N LYS A 52 19.16 -0.81 -7.42
CA LYS A 52 18.74 -0.84 -8.83
C LYS A 52 17.41 -1.58 -9.06
N ILE A 53 16.83 -2.19 -8.02
CA ILE A 53 15.54 -2.91 -8.13
C ILE A 53 14.40 -1.91 -8.35
N ASN A 54 13.56 -2.21 -9.34
CA ASN A 54 12.30 -1.51 -9.53
C ASN A 54 11.21 -2.08 -8.58
N PHE A 55 11.00 -1.39 -7.46
CA PHE A 55 10.02 -1.76 -6.43
C PHE A 55 8.57 -1.44 -6.82
N ASP A 56 8.34 -0.63 -7.85
CA ASP A 56 7.00 -0.29 -8.35
C ASP A 56 6.49 -1.34 -9.37
N HIS A 57 7.26 -2.40 -9.65
CA HIS A 57 6.84 -3.52 -10.48
C HIS A 57 6.23 -4.66 -9.63
N PRO A 58 5.12 -5.29 -10.04
CA PRO A 58 4.50 -6.42 -9.31
C PRO A 58 5.44 -7.56 -8.92
N ARG A 59 6.54 -7.79 -9.67
CA ARG A 59 7.48 -8.89 -9.44
C ARG A 59 8.29 -8.71 -8.15
N ALA A 60 8.40 -7.47 -7.67
CA ALA A 60 9.11 -7.12 -6.45
C ALA A 60 8.34 -7.53 -5.20
N ILE A 61 7.03 -7.76 -5.31
CA ILE A 61 6.16 -8.12 -4.20
C ILE A 61 6.08 -9.64 -4.04
N ASP A 62 6.15 -10.09 -2.80
CA ASP A 62 5.93 -11.46 -2.36
C ASP A 62 4.43 -11.69 -2.10
N PHE A 63 3.64 -11.65 -3.17
CA PHE A 63 2.18 -11.81 -3.08
C PHE A 63 1.79 -13.18 -2.52
N ASP A 64 2.58 -14.23 -2.78
CA ASP A 64 2.34 -15.57 -2.24
C ASP A 64 2.40 -15.58 -0.72
N LEU A 65 3.38 -14.91 -0.12
CA LEU A 65 3.48 -14.76 1.34
C LEU A 65 2.33 -13.91 1.87
N LEU A 66 2.01 -12.78 1.23
CA LEU A 66 0.91 -11.91 1.64
C LEU A 66 -0.42 -12.68 1.65
N VAL A 67 -0.76 -13.34 0.56
CA VAL A 67 -1.97 -14.17 0.44
C VAL A 67 -2.00 -15.27 1.50
N ARG A 68 -0.87 -15.96 1.73
CA ARG A 68 -0.76 -16.99 2.77
C ARG A 68 -1.05 -16.42 4.17
N HIS A 69 -0.50 -15.25 4.48
CA HIS A 69 -0.73 -14.58 5.75
C HIS A 69 -2.19 -14.14 5.91
N LEU A 70 -2.81 -13.55 4.89
CA LEU A 70 -4.23 -13.19 4.92
C LEU A 70 -5.13 -14.42 5.11
N LYS A 71 -4.81 -15.54 4.46
CA LYS A 71 -5.53 -16.81 4.64
C LYS A 71 -5.40 -17.36 6.07
N ALA A 72 -4.22 -17.24 6.68
CA ALA A 72 -3.98 -17.65 8.05
C ALA A 72 -4.76 -16.78 9.05
N LEU A 73 -4.70 -15.45 8.88
CA LEU A 73 -5.46 -14.47 9.67
C LEU A 73 -6.97 -14.71 9.58
N LYS A 74 -7.50 -14.96 8.37
CA LYS A 74 -8.92 -15.30 8.16
C LYS A 74 -9.34 -16.61 8.86
N LYS A 75 -8.38 -17.51 9.13
CA LYS A 75 -8.56 -18.75 9.91
C LYS A 75 -8.24 -18.58 11.41
N ASN A 76 -8.23 -17.34 11.90
CA ASN A 76 -7.90 -16.99 13.29
C ASN A 76 -6.51 -17.45 13.75
N LYS A 77 -5.52 -17.45 12.85
CA LYS A 77 -4.12 -17.75 13.18
C LYS A 77 -3.27 -16.48 13.13
N THR A 78 -2.51 -16.23 14.19
CA THR A 78 -1.47 -15.18 14.22
C THR A 78 -0.38 -15.47 13.19
N VAL A 79 0.16 -14.42 12.58
CA VAL A 79 1.25 -14.50 11.59
C VAL A 79 2.42 -13.63 12.03
N GLU A 80 3.61 -14.02 11.57
CA GLU A 80 4.83 -13.22 11.72
C GLU A 80 5.01 -12.35 10.48
N GLN A 81 4.45 -11.15 10.51
CA GLN A 81 4.51 -10.21 9.39
C GLN A 81 5.95 -9.73 9.19
N PRO A 82 6.49 -9.79 7.96
CA PRO A 82 7.84 -9.31 7.69
C PRO A 82 7.96 -7.80 7.90
N LEU A 83 9.16 -7.36 8.27
CA LEU A 83 9.53 -5.96 8.28
C LEU A 83 10.43 -5.65 7.08
N TYR A 84 10.18 -4.53 6.42
CA TYR A 84 10.99 -4.06 5.31
C TYR A 84 11.77 -2.81 5.71
N SER A 85 13.08 -2.81 5.45
CA SER A 85 13.93 -1.65 5.70
C SER A 85 14.20 -0.92 4.40
N PHE A 86 13.58 0.24 4.23
CA PHE A 86 13.85 1.12 3.10
C PHE A 86 15.30 1.59 3.05
N ALA A 87 15.95 1.78 4.21
CA ALA A 87 17.37 2.14 4.29
C ALA A 87 18.29 1.02 3.80
N LYS A 88 17.94 -0.25 4.03
CA LYS A 88 18.75 -1.41 3.59
C LYS A 88 18.32 -1.96 2.23
N HIS A 89 17.23 -1.45 1.65
CA HIS A 89 16.59 -1.97 0.44
C HIS A 89 16.33 -3.49 0.52
N ASN A 90 15.93 -3.99 1.70
CA ASN A 90 15.64 -5.41 1.90
C ASN A 90 14.76 -5.67 3.12
N ARG A 91 14.20 -6.88 3.18
CA ARG A 91 13.53 -7.41 4.36
C ARG A 91 14.52 -7.52 5.52
N THR A 92 14.09 -7.19 6.73
CA THR A 92 14.88 -7.45 7.95
C THR A 92 14.67 -8.89 8.42
N LYS A 93 15.45 -9.32 9.41
CA LYS A 93 15.24 -10.63 10.06
C LYS A 93 14.09 -10.58 11.08
N ASP A 94 13.68 -9.38 11.46
CA ASP A 94 12.66 -9.13 12.46
C ASP A 94 11.26 -9.23 11.84
N THR A 95 10.30 -9.63 12.65
CA THR A 95 8.88 -9.71 12.30
C THR A 95 8.03 -9.02 13.34
N ILE A 96 6.82 -8.61 12.94
CA ILE A 96 5.77 -8.17 13.87
C ILE A 96 4.75 -9.29 13.98
N LYS A 97 4.37 -9.64 15.21
CA LYS A 97 3.22 -10.52 15.46
C LYS A 97 1.94 -9.80 15.10
N THR A 98 1.30 -10.26 14.03
CA THR A 98 0.02 -9.73 13.58
C THR A 98 -1.08 -10.70 13.95
N HIS A 99 -1.97 -10.27 14.84
CA HIS A 99 -3.10 -11.05 15.33
C HIS A 99 -4.31 -10.93 14.37
N PRO A 100 -5.20 -11.93 14.33
CA PRO A 100 -6.49 -11.79 13.68
C PRO A 100 -7.33 -10.68 14.32
N SER A 101 -8.05 -9.92 13.49
CA SER A 101 -8.95 -8.84 13.90
C SER A 101 -10.30 -8.94 13.19
N LYS A 102 -11.31 -8.19 13.67
CA LYS A 102 -12.61 -8.11 12.98
C LYS A 102 -12.47 -7.50 11.60
N VAL A 103 -11.62 -6.49 11.46
CA VAL A 103 -11.40 -5.74 10.20
C VAL A 103 -9.91 -5.68 9.88
N LEU A 104 -9.56 -6.05 8.66
CA LEU A 104 -8.20 -6.03 8.14
C LEU A 104 -8.12 -5.12 6.92
N ILE A 105 -7.32 -4.06 7.01
CA ILE A 105 -7.02 -3.18 5.88
C ILE A 105 -5.70 -3.65 5.26
N VAL A 106 -5.71 -3.96 3.98
CA VAL A 106 -4.51 -4.22 3.18
C VAL A 106 -4.30 -3.01 2.27
N GLU A 107 -3.20 -2.29 2.44
CA GLU A 107 -2.92 -1.10 1.65
C GLU A 107 -1.66 -1.27 0.81
N GLY A 108 -1.64 -0.67 -0.39
CA GLY A 108 -0.44 -0.65 -1.22
C GLY A 108 -0.68 -0.22 -2.65
N ILE A 109 0.39 0.09 -3.37
CA ILE A 109 0.30 0.59 -4.75
C ILE A 109 -0.07 -0.50 -5.77
N LEU A 110 0.17 -1.78 -5.48
CA LEU A 110 0.06 -2.90 -6.42
C LEU A 110 -0.87 -4.01 -5.91
N ILE A 111 -1.58 -3.83 -4.79
CA ILE A 111 -2.40 -4.89 -4.19
C ILE A 111 -3.51 -5.38 -5.13
N PHE A 112 -3.95 -4.52 -6.06
CA PHE A 112 -4.93 -4.86 -7.08
C PHE A 112 -4.31 -5.43 -8.36
N THR A 113 -3.00 -5.67 -8.45
CA THR A 113 -2.42 -6.38 -9.61
C THR A 113 -2.57 -7.89 -9.49
N HIS A 114 -2.62 -8.41 -8.25
CA HIS A 114 -2.66 -9.85 -7.99
C HIS A 114 -4.09 -10.39 -7.88
N LYS A 115 -4.49 -11.29 -8.81
CA LYS A 115 -5.88 -11.78 -8.92
C LYS A 115 -6.37 -12.45 -7.63
N GLU A 116 -5.61 -13.40 -7.09
CA GLU A 116 -6.01 -14.12 -5.88
C GLU A 116 -6.12 -13.19 -4.67
N LEU A 117 -5.27 -12.16 -4.59
CA LEU A 117 -5.39 -11.16 -3.53
C LEU A 117 -6.70 -10.40 -3.68
N ARG A 118 -7.04 -9.93 -4.88
CA ARG A 118 -8.31 -9.24 -5.16
C ARG A 118 -9.53 -10.06 -4.77
N GLU A 119 -9.52 -11.36 -5.05
CA GLU A 119 -10.62 -12.27 -4.72
C GLU A 119 -10.81 -12.47 -3.20
N MET A 120 -9.78 -12.15 -2.40
CA MET A 120 -9.87 -12.18 -0.94
C MET A 120 -10.39 -10.88 -0.32
N LEU A 121 -10.42 -9.78 -1.08
CA LEU A 121 -10.85 -8.46 -0.61
C LEU A 121 -12.37 -8.33 -0.72
N ASP A 122 -13.02 -8.12 0.42
CA ASP A 122 -14.46 -7.90 0.50
C ASP A 122 -14.84 -6.52 -0.06
N ILE A 123 -13.97 -5.50 0.14
CA ILE A 123 -14.15 -4.13 -0.40
C ILE A 123 -12.84 -3.65 -1.01
N LYS A 124 -12.89 -3.10 -2.22
CA LYS A 124 -11.73 -2.57 -2.96
C LYS A 124 -11.87 -1.06 -3.16
N VAL A 125 -11.08 -0.29 -2.43
CA VAL A 125 -11.02 1.16 -2.52
C VAL A 125 -9.80 1.58 -3.33
N TYR A 126 -9.99 2.46 -4.32
CA TYR A 126 -8.88 3.09 -5.05
C TYR A 126 -8.84 4.59 -4.78
N VAL A 127 -7.77 5.06 -4.15
CA VAL A 127 -7.54 6.48 -3.87
C VAL A 127 -6.89 7.12 -5.10
N HIS A 128 -7.66 7.97 -5.76
CA HIS A 128 -7.27 8.65 -7.00
C HIS A 128 -6.88 10.10 -6.74
N ALA A 129 -5.84 10.54 -7.44
CA ALA A 129 -5.43 11.93 -7.53
C ALA A 129 -4.71 12.11 -8.87
N ASP A 130 -4.76 13.31 -9.43
CA ASP A 130 -4.13 13.61 -10.71
C ASP A 130 -2.61 13.42 -10.64
N SER A 131 -2.01 13.08 -11.79
CA SER A 131 -0.59 12.70 -11.84
C SER A 131 0.36 13.84 -11.46
N ASP A 132 -0.01 15.07 -11.81
CA ASP A 132 0.70 16.30 -11.46
C ASP A 132 0.58 16.60 -9.96
N GLU A 133 -0.61 16.52 -9.37
CA GLU A 133 -0.82 16.65 -7.93
C GLU A 133 0.01 15.63 -7.13
N ARG A 134 0.03 14.37 -7.58
CA ARG A 134 0.87 13.33 -6.98
C ARG A 134 2.35 13.63 -7.09
N LEU A 135 2.80 14.12 -8.25
CA LEU A 135 4.18 14.51 -8.47
C LEU A 135 4.57 15.70 -7.56
N ILE A 136 3.74 16.74 -7.48
CA ILE A 136 3.97 17.91 -6.63
C ILE A 136 4.12 17.49 -5.15
N ARG A 137 3.20 16.64 -4.65
CA ARG A 137 3.27 16.11 -3.27
C ARG A 137 4.54 15.31 -3.05
N ARG A 138 4.94 14.49 -4.03
CA ARG A 138 6.16 13.69 -3.95
C ARG A 138 7.40 14.57 -3.96
N MET A 139 7.49 15.55 -4.85
CA MET A 139 8.62 16.48 -4.93
C MET A 139 8.79 17.24 -3.62
N ARG A 140 7.70 17.79 -3.06
CA ARG A 140 7.76 18.47 -1.75
C ARG A 140 8.33 17.57 -0.68
N ARG A 141 7.80 16.35 -0.54
CA ARG A 141 8.27 15.37 0.45
C ARG A 141 9.73 14.96 0.23
N ASP A 142 10.08 14.58 -0.99
CA ASP A 142 11.40 14.01 -1.30
C ASP A 142 12.50 15.10 -1.28
N ILE A 143 12.20 16.36 -1.64
CA ILE A 143 13.16 17.48 -1.60
C ILE A 143 13.22 18.09 -0.18
N GLN A 144 12.09 18.47 0.40
CA GLN A 144 12.08 19.23 1.67
C GLN A 144 12.36 18.36 2.88
N GLU A 145 11.81 17.14 2.94
CA GLU A 145 11.95 16.28 4.12
C GLU A 145 13.14 15.32 4.03
N ARG A 146 13.57 14.98 2.81
CA ARG A 146 14.61 13.96 2.58
C ARG A 146 15.87 14.50 1.90
N GLY A 147 15.92 15.78 1.54
CA GLY A 147 17.10 16.43 0.98
C GLY A 147 17.55 15.88 -0.36
N ARG A 148 16.63 15.32 -1.17
CA ARG A 148 16.97 14.79 -2.50
C ARG A 148 17.13 15.90 -3.52
N ASP A 149 17.97 15.64 -4.50
CA ASP A 149 18.16 16.50 -5.66
C ASP A 149 16.92 16.50 -6.58
N MET A 150 16.60 17.66 -7.15
CA MET A 150 15.40 17.83 -7.98
C MET A 150 15.50 17.04 -9.28
N ASP A 151 16.66 17.05 -9.94
CA ASP A 151 16.87 16.37 -11.21
C ASP A 151 16.82 14.85 -11.01
N GLU A 152 17.39 14.34 -9.90
CA GLU A 152 17.25 12.92 -9.51
C GLU A 152 15.77 12.51 -9.36
N VAL A 153 14.97 13.34 -8.67
CA VAL A 153 13.54 13.06 -8.44
C VAL A 153 12.76 13.06 -9.76
N LEU A 154 13.02 14.02 -10.65
CA LEU A 154 12.35 14.13 -11.95
C LEU A 154 12.74 12.99 -12.89
N GLN A 155 14.03 12.68 -12.97
CA GLN A 155 14.53 11.56 -13.78
C GLN A 155 13.89 10.25 -13.33
N ARG A 156 13.89 9.98 -12.02
CA ARG A 156 13.25 8.78 -11.46
C ARG A 156 11.74 8.72 -11.75
N TYR A 157 11.07 9.88 -11.74
CA TYR A 157 9.66 9.94 -12.11
C TYR A 157 9.42 9.51 -13.55
N GLN A 158 10.19 10.05 -14.48
CA GLN A 158 10.05 9.75 -15.91
C GLN A 158 10.45 8.32 -16.27
N GLU A 159 11.56 7.83 -15.72
CA GLU A 159 12.13 6.54 -16.12
C GLU A 159 11.49 5.35 -15.40
N THR A 160 11.01 5.54 -14.17
CA THR A 160 10.50 4.43 -13.34
C THR A 160 9.05 4.63 -12.95
N LEU A 161 8.72 5.72 -12.27
CA LEU A 161 7.44 5.81 -11.54
C LEU A 161 6.25 5.95 -12.49
N LYS A 162 6.34 6.86 -13.46
CA LYS A 162 5.26 7.09 -14.43
C LYS A 162 5.00 5.85 -15.28
N PRO A 163 6.01 5.19 -15.90
CA PRO A 163 5.79 3.94 -16.63
C PRO A 163 5.16 2.84 -15.78
N MET A 164 5.66 2.62 -14.55
CA MET A 164 5.08 1.59 -13.66
C MET A 164 3.66 1.93 -13.23
N HIS A 165 3.37 3.21 -13.00
CA HIS A 165 2.03 3.66 -12.68
C HIS A 165 1.05 3.42 -13.82
N GLU A 166 1.38 3.87 -15.03
CA GLU A 166 0.54 3.71 -16.22
C GLU A 166 0.35 2.25 -16.60
N GLN A 167 1.40 1.42 -16.44
CA GLN A 167 1.36 0.01 -16.83
C GLN A 167 0.67 -0.88 -15.79
N PHE A 168 0.95 -0.68 -14.49
CA PHE A 168 0.58 -1.64 -13.45
C PHE A 168 -0.36 -1.10 -12.39
N ILE A 169 -0.39 0.21 -12.12
CA ILE A 169 -1.16 0.76 -11.00
C ILE A 169 -2.49 1.33 -11.48
N GLU A 170 -2.47 2.27 -12.44
CA GLU A 170 -3.67 2.95 -12.92
C GLU A 170 -4.71 2.01 -13.53
N PRO A 171 -4.33 0.99 -14.34
CA PRO A 171 -5.32 0.04 -14.87
C PRO A 171 -6.08 -0.71 -13.79
N THR A 172 -5.49 -0.86 -12.59
CA THR A 172 -6.14 -1.59 -11.49
C THR A 172 -7.31 -0.83 -10.85
N LYS A 173 -7.46 0.46 -11.15
CA LYS A 173 -8.63 1.26 -10.81
C LYS A 173 -9.94 0.61 -11.28
N THR A 174 -9.91 -0.15 -12.38
CA THR A 174 -11.09 -0.89 -12.88
C THR A 174 -11.60 -1.99 -11.96
N TYR A 175 -10.78 -2.45 -11.00
CA TYR A 175 -11.17 -3.47 -10.03
C TYR A 175 -11.75 -2.87 -8.74
N ALA A 176 -11.78 -1.54 -8.61
CA ALA A 176 -12.26 -0.88 -7.42
C ALA A 176 -13.79 -0.92 -7.34
N ASP A 177 -14.29 -1.22 -6.15
CA ASP A 177 -15.70 -1.06 -5.80
C ASP A 177 -16.01 0.42 -5.52
N ILE A 178 -15.03 1.16 -4.97
CA ILE A 178 -15.13 2.59 -4.63
C ILE A 178 -13.87 3.32 -5.10
N ILE A 179 -14.04 4.45 -5.79
CA ILE A 179 -12.94 5.37 -6.11
C ILE A 179 -13.09 6.63 -5.26
N ILE A 180 -12.07 6.94 -4.46
CA ILE A 180 -12.03 8.14 -3.63
C ILE A 180 -11.15 9.18 -4.31
N PRO A 181 -11.71 10.28 -4.85
CA PRO A 181 -10.91 11.40 -5.32
C PRO A 181 -10.27 12.11 -4.12
N ASN A 182 -8.99 12.42 -4.24
CA ASN A 182 -8.18 13.00 -3.15
C ASN A 182 -7.27 14.15 -3.62
N ASP A 183 -7.64 14.81 -4.71
CA ASP A 183 -7.09 16.13 -5.09
C ASP A 183 -7.51 17.20 -4.08
N ARG A 184 -8.64 16.96 -3.38
CA ARG A 184 -9.12 17.72 -2.23
C ARG A 184 -9.41 16.77 -1.08
N TYR A 185 -9.37 17.30 0.14
CA TYR A 185 -9.69 16.54 1.35
C TYR A 185 -11.15 16.06 1.30
N ASN A 186 -11.37 14.74 1.26
CA ASN A 186 -12.68 14.14 1.03
C ASN A 186 -13.16 13.36 2.25
N THR A 187 -13.75 14.07 3.21
CA THR A 187 -14.28 13.46 4.45
C THR A 187 -15.48 12.56 4.17
N VAL A 188 -16.36 12.93 3.24
CA VAL A 188 -17.60 12.19 2.98
C VAL A 188 -17.31 10.77 2.50
N ALA A 189 -16.36 10.58 1.58
CA ALA A 189 -15.99 9.25 1.11
C ALA A 189 -15.35 8.40 2.21
N VAL A 190 -14.54 9.04 3.07
CA VAL A 190 -13.92 8.39 4.23
C VAL A 190 -14.99 7.98 5.24
N ASP A 191 -15.97 8.85 5.51
CA ASP A 191 -17.08 8.59 6.42
C ASP A 191 -17.90 7.38 5.97
N ILE A 192 -18.12 7.21 4.65
CA ILE A 192 -18.81 6.03 4.11
C ILE A 192 -18.03 4.75 4.40
N VAL A 193 -16.72 4.72 4.10
CA VAL A 193 -15.88 3.55 4.38
C VAL A 193 -15.83 3.27 5.89
N ARG A 194 -15.73 4.32 6.71
CA ARG A 194 -15.76 4.23 8.17
C ARG A 194 -17.07 3.61 8.65
N THR A 195 -18.22 4.06 8.17
CA THR A 195 -19.53 3.51 8.57
C THR A 195 -19.62 2.01 8.29
N VAL A 196 -19.16 1.55 7.12
CA VAL A 196 -19.12 0.12 6.80
C VAL A 196 -18.22 -0.67 7.74
N ILE A 197 -17.08 -0.08 8.13
CA ILE A 197 -16.20 -0.68 9.14
C ILE A 197 -16.90 -0.74 10.50
N SER A 198 -17.50 0.37 10.96
CA SER A 198 -18.20 0.46 12.24
C SER A 198 -19.37 -0.51 12.37
N GLU A 199 -20.13 -0.76 11.30
CA GLU A 199 -21.20 -1.78 11.30
C GLU A 199 -20.67 -3.21 11.49
N LYS A 200 -19.37 -3.43 11.23
CA LYS A 200 -18.73 -4.73 11.37
C LYS A 200 -18.05 -4.95 12.72
N LEU A 201 -17.70 -3.87 13.42
CA LEU A 201 -17.06 -3.89 14.73
C LEU A 201 -18.05 -4.26 15.82
#